data_AF-A0A8E8KBD1-F1
#
_entry.id   AF-A0A8E8KBD1-F1
#
_cell.length_a   1.000
_cell.length_b   1.000
_cell.length_c   1.000
_cell.angle_alpha   90.00
_cell.angle_beta   90.00
_cell.angle_gamma   90.00
#
_symmetry.space_group_name_H-M   'P 1'
#
loop_
_entity.id
_entity.type
_entity.pdbx_description
1 polymer ?
#
loop_
_entity_poly.entity_id
_entity_poly.type
_entity_poly.pdbx_seq_one_letter_code
_entity_poly.pdbx_strand_id
1 'polypeptide(L)' 'MVPEPNYIAVLTSEEQYDGELTSELPVADYEFVGSMYMFDLADGTSRSYGTGVVEDVRPVKESVEE' A
#
# COMPACT_ATOMS: atom_id res chain seq x y z
N MET A 1 5.44 -9.83 -14.65
CA MET A 1 6.28 -8.74 -14.13
C MET A 1 5.62 -8.30 -12.85
N VAL A 2 6.34 -8.35 -11.73
CA VAL A 2 5.86 -7.79 -10.45
C VAL A 2 6.04 -6.27 -10.53
N PRO A 3 5.01 -5.46 -10.26
CA PRO A 3 5.15 -4.01 -10.26
C PRO A 3 6.03 -3.55 -9.10
N GLU A 4 6.84 -2.52 -9.31
CA GLU A 4 7.70 -1.96 -8.26
C GLU A 4 6.85 -1.14 -7.28
N PRO A 5 7.09 -1.23 -5.96
CA PRO A 5 6.36 -0.43 -4.98
C PRO A 5 6.77 1.04 -5.06
N ASN A 6 5.80 1.93 -5.34
CA ASN A 6 6.00 3.37 -5.30
C ASN A 6 5.56 3.99 -3.96
N TYR A 7 4.66 3.30 -3.25
CA TYR A 7 4.05 3.75 -2.01
C TYR A 7 4.11 2.66 -0.93
N ILE A 8 4.10 3.07 0.33
CA ILE A 8 3.87 2.22 1.49
C ILE A 8 2.55 2.67 2.10
N ALA A 9 1.54 1.79 2.11
CA ALA A 9 0.32 2.01 2.86
C ALA A 9 0.51 1.46 4.28
N VAL A 10 0.34 2.32 5.28
CA VAL A 10 0.34 1.98 6.69
C VAL A 10 -1.10 1.73 7.12
N LEU A 11 -1.37 0.55 7.62
CA LEU A 11 -2.66 0.14 8.14
C LEU A 11 -2.73 0.37 9.65
N THR A 12 -3.94 0.62 10.16
CA THR A 12 -4.22 0.71 11.60
C THR A 12 -4.11 -0.64 12.31
N SER A 13 -3.99 -1.74 11.58
CA SER A 13 -3.92 -3.11 12.10
C SER A 13 -3.05 -3.98 11.21
N GLU A 14 -2.36 -4.95 11.82
CA GLU A 14 -1.52 -5.92 11.11
C GLU A 14 -2.39 -6.84 10.25
N GLU A 15 -2.03 -6.98 8.99
CA GLU A 15 -2.71 -7.85 8.03
C GLU A 15 -1.72 -8.86 7.45
N GLN A 16 -2.25 -10.00 6.97
CA GLN A 16 -1.39 -10.99 6.32
C GLN A 16 -1.03 -10.52 4.90
N TYR A 17 0.26 -10.34 4.65
CA TYR A 17 0.84 -10.02 3.35
C TYR A 17 2.13 -10.81 3.15
N ASP A 18 2.29 -11.43 1.97
CA ASP A 18 3.42 -12.31 1.64
C ASP A 18 3.67 -13.45 2.67
N GLY A 19 2.62 -13.87 3.38
CA GLY A 19 2.72 -14.91 4.42
C GLY A 19 3.15 -14.41 5.81
N GLU A 20 3.44 -13.11 5.95
CA GLU A 20 3.80 -12.46 7.22
C GLU A 20 2.69 -11.50 7.66
N LEU A 21 2.59 -11.25 8.98
CA LEU A 21 1.72 -10.20 9.51
C LEU A 21 2.48 -8.88 9.47
N THR A 22 1.94 -7.89 8.76
CA THR A 22 2.54 -6.56 8.64
C THR A 22 1.45 -5.49 8.58
N SER A 23 1.74 -4.33 9.14
CA SER A 23 0.90 -3.13 9.00
C SER A 23 1.34 -2.28 7.81
N GLU A 24 2.46 -2.60 7.17
CA GLU A 24 3.03 -1.84 6.06
C GLU A 24 2.90 -2.65 4.77
N LEU A 25 2.10 -2.15 3.83
CA LEU A 25 1.88 -2.79 2.54
C LEU A 25 2.66 -2.06 1.44
N PRO A 26 3.48 -2.78 0.65
CA PRO A 26 4.13 -2.21 -0.51
C PRO A 26 3.12 -2.08 -1.65
N VAL A 27 2.80 -0.83 -2.00
CA VAL A 27 1.79 -0.44 -2.97
C VAL A 27 2.49 0.08 -4.22
N ALA A 28 2.22 -0.55 -5.35
CA ALA A 28 2.67 -0.09 -6.66
C ALA A 28 1.92 1.17 -7.10
N ASP A 29 0.60 1.16 -6.98
CA ASP A 29 -0.29 2.27 -7.34
C ASP A 29 -1.55 2.24 -6.48
N TYR A 30 -2.26 3.37 -6.36
CA TYR A 30 -3.50 3.39 -5.61
C TYR A 30 -4.54 4.38 -6.14
N GLU A 31 -5.80 3.98 -6.05
CA GLU A 31 -6.94 4.82 -6.40
C GLU A 31 -7.84 5.06 -5.19
N PHE A 32 -8.27 6.30 -5.00
CA PHE A 32 -9.20 6.67 -3.94
C PHE A 32 -10.63 6.82 -4.49
N VAL A 33 -11.53 5.90 -4.11
CA VAL A 33 -12.91 5.85 -4.62
C VAL A 33 -13.89 6.05 -3.48
N GLY A 34 -14.37 7.29 -3.33
CA GLY A 34 -15.43 7.69 -2.40
C GLY A 34 -15.05 7.64 -0.91
N SER A 35 -14.73 6.45 -0.40
CA SER A 35 -14.34 6.19 1.00
C SER A 35 -13.45 4.96 1.14
N MET A 36 -12.90 4.47 0.03
CA MET A 36 -12.06 3.28 -0.02
C MET A 36 -10.81 3.56 -0.85
N TYR A 37 -9.68 3.04 -0.39
CA TYR A 37 -8.44 2.94 -1.15
C TYR A 37 -8.41 1.62 -1.89
N MET A 38 -8.19 1.65 -3.20
CA MET A 38 -7.86 0.50 -4.02
C MET A 38 -6.36 0.50 -4.21
N PHE A 39 -5.65 -0.35 -3.47
CA PHE A 39 -4.21 -0.53 -3.60
C PHE A 39 -3.91 -1.62 -4.62
N ASP A 40 -3.08 -1.29 -5.59
CA ASP A 40 -2.38 -2.28 -6.40
C ASP A 40 -1.05 -2.57 -5.70
N LEU A 41 -0.85 -3.81 -5.25
CA LEU A 41 0.32 -4.20 -4.46
C LEU A 41 1.48 -4.60 -5.38
N ALA A 42 2.71 -4.49 -4.87
CA ALA A 42 3.91 -4.86 -5.61
C ALA A 42 3.97 -6.35 -6.04
N ASP A 43 3.19 -7.22 -5.39
CA ASP A 43 3.03 -8.63 -5.78
C ASP A 43 2.14 -8.80 -7.04
N GLY A 44 1.49 -7.73 -7.51
CA GLY A 44 0.53 -7.77 -8.62
C GLY A 44 -0.89 -8.17 -8.21
N THR A 45 -1.15 -8.23 -6.90
CA THR A 45 -2.50 -8.39 -6.34
C THR A 45 -3.09 -7.02 -5.99
N SER A 46 -4.40 -6.87 -6.15
CA SER A 46 -5.10 -5.65 -5.77
C SER A 46 -5.89 -5.88 -4.49
N ARG A 47 -5.82 -4.94 -3.54
CA ARG A 47 -6.59 -4.97 -2.29
C ARG A 47 -7.31 -3.65 -2.04
N SER A 48 -8.55 -3.75 -1.61
CA SER A 48 -9.37 -2.59 -1.24
C SER A 48 -9.47 -2.44 0.27
N TYR A 49 -9.11 -1.28 0.78
CA TYR A 49 -9.20 -0.94 2.21
C TYR A 49 -10.10 0.28 2.42
N GLY A 50 -10.92 0.26 3.47
CA GLY A 50 -11.65 1.45 3.89
C GLY A 50 -10.70 2.51 4.45
N THR A 51 -11.06 3.79 4.33
CA THR A 51 -10.28 4.89 4.95
C THR A 51 -10.12 4.78 6.46
N GLY A 52 -10.97 4.01 7.14
CA GLY A 52 -10.83 3.73 8.58
C GLY A 52 -9.78 2.67 8.90
N VAL A 53 -9.26 1.95 7.90
CA VAL A 53 -8.24 0.89 8.06
C VAL A 53 -6.86 1.39 7.64
N VAL A 54 -6.80 2.37 6.74
CA VAL A 54 -5.54 2.98 6.29
C VAL A 54 -5.22 4.15 7.21
N GLU A 55 -4.11 4.06 7.92
CA GLU A 55 -3.61 5.12 8.79
C GLU A 55 -2.90 6.21 7.97
N ASP A 56 -2.00 5.82 7.07
CA ASP A 56 -1.21 6.73 6.25
C ASP A 56 -0.79 6.08 4.93
N VAL A 57 -0.52 6.88 3.90
CA VAL A 57 0.07 6.40 2.63
C VAL A 57 1.22 7.32 2.29
N ARG A 58 2.44 6.77 2.34
CA ARG A 58 3.68 7.52 2.09
C ARG A 58 4.39 7.01 0.85
N PRO A 59 5.00 7.89 0.03
CA PRO A 59 5.83 7.44 -1.08
C PRO A 59 7.07 6.71 -0.53
N VAL A 60 7.48 5.61 -1.17
CA VAL A 60 8.68 4.84 -0.80
C VAL A 60 9.94 5.68 -1.02
N LYS A 61 9.85 6.67 -1.93
CA LYS A 61 10.81 7.72 -2.29
C LYS A 61 12.27 7.26 -2.18
N GLU A 62 12.84 6.90 -3.33
CA GLU A 62 14.26 7.06 -3.56
C GLU A 62 14.61 8.53 -3.30
N SER A 63 15.50 8.78 -2.34
CA SER A 63 16.07 10.10 -2.10
C SER A 63 16.80 10.57 -3.36
N VAL A 64 16.10 11.25 -4.26
CA VAL A 64 16.76 12.15 -5.20
C VAL A 64 17.04 13.42 -4.40
N GLU A 65 18.16 13.41 -3.69
CA GLU A 65 18.84 14.64 -3.28
C GLU A 65 19.70 15.08 -4.49
N GLU A 66 19.54 16.36 -4.81
CA GLU A 66 19.95 17.10 -6.02
C GLU A 66 21.46 17.10 -6.32
#